data_AF-A0A085WSF0-F1
#
_entry.id   AF-A0A085WSF0-F1
#
_cell.length_a   1.000
_cell.length_b   1.000
_cell.length_c   1.000
_cell.angle_alpha   90.00
_cell.angle_beta   90.00
_cell.angle_gamma   90.00
#
_symmetry.space_group_name_H-M   'P 1'
#
loop_
_entity.id
_entity.type
_entity.pdbx_description
1 polymer ?
#
loop_
_entity_poly.entity_id
_entity_poly.type
_entity_poly.pdbx_seq_one_letter_code
_entity_poly.pdbx_strand_id
1 'polypeptide(L)'
;MSLYETLVQSFPSDEALAQKLALLRESLQPMELAKSKPPPREQPLPLGPSSPVQEGERLFALGDYAGAAAAYRRALQERPGNDLIQERLVELYRLATASPTHSPTDRALPKEREHRLQALLDRLAARRRLKRE
;
A
#
# COMPACT_ATOMS: atom_id res chain seq x y z
N MET A 1 7.15 1.10 -25.59
CA MET A 1 6.85 0.62 -26.95
C MET A 1 7.17 -0.87 -27.21
N SER A 2 7.50 -1.71 -26.21
CA SER A 2 7.91 -3.10 -26.49
C SER A 2 6.77 -4.12 -26.63
N LEU A 3 5.61 -3.90 -26.00
CA LEU A 3 4.58 -4.94 -25.88
C LEU A 3 3.98 -5.38 -27.22
N TYR A 4 3.60 -4.44 -28.09
CA TYR A 4 3.00 -4.78 -29.39
C TYR A 4 4.01 -5.43 -30.34
N GLU A 5 5.28 -5.01 -30.30
CA GLU A 5 6.34 -5.63 -31.10
C GLU A 5 6.60 -7.06 -30.65
N THR A 6 6.64 -7.31 -29.32
CA THR A 6 6.76 -8.66 -28.77
C THR A 6 5.55 -9.54 -29.12
N LEU A 7 4.34 -8.99 -29.13
CA LEU A 7 3.13 -9.72 -29.51
C LEU A 7 3.15 -10.12 -30.98
N VAL A 8 3.53 -9.20 -31.89
CA VAL A 8 3.66 -9.53 -33.32
C VAL A 8 4.75 -10.58 -33.56
N GLN A 9 5.86 -10.52 -32.82
CA GLN A 9 6.91 -11.55 -32.92
C GLN A 9 6.46 -12.91 -32.37
N SER A 10 5.61 -12.92 -31.35
CA SER A 10 5.09 -14.15 -30.74
C SER A 10 3.95 -14.77 -31.55
N PHE A 11 3.25 -13.97 -32.35
CA PHE A 11 2.11 -14.38 -33.19
C PHE A 11 2.27 -13.86 -34.63
N PRO A 12 3.26 -14.36 -35.39
CA PRO A 12 3.63 -13.81 -36.70
C PRO A 12 2.58 -14.07 -37.79
N SER A 13 1.68 -15.04 -37.60
CA SER A 13 0.59 -15.35 -38.53
C SER A 13 -0.66 -14.49 -38.31
N ASP A 14 -0.69 -13.65 -37.27
CA ASP A 14 -1.83 -12.77 -37.00
C ASP A 14 -1.64 -11.42 -37.70
N GLU A 15 -2.19 -11.34 -38.91
CA GLU A 15 -2.14 -10.13 -39.74
C GLU A 15 -2.87 -8.94 -39.11
N ALA A 16 -3.89 -9.17 -38.27
CA ALA A 16 -4.63 -8.10 -37.61
C ALA A 16 -3.77 -7.40 -36.54
N LEU A 17 -2.92 -8.16 -35.85
CA LEU A 17 -1.92 -7.66 -34.91
C LEU A 17 -0.84 -6.81 -35.62
N ALA A 18 -0.37 -7.28 -36.77
CA ALA A 18 0.60 -6.55 -37.60
C ALA A 18 0.02 -5.23 -38.12
N GLN A 19 -1.22 -5.23 -38.60
CA GLN A 19 -1.91 -4.03 -39.08
C GLN A 19 -2.14 -3.02 -37.96
N LYS A 20 -2.53 -3.47 -36.76
CA LYS A 20 -2.67 -2.59 -35.60
C LYS A 20 -1.35 -1.92 -35.21
N LEU A 21 -0.24 -2.64 -35.25
CA LEU A 21 1.09 -2.06 -34.97
C LEU A 21 1.48 -1.01 -36.03
N ALA A 22 1.17 -1.25 -37.31
CA ALA A 22 1.42 -0.30 -38.39
C ALA A 22 0.60 1.00 -38.20
N LEU A 23 -0.70 0.88 -37.96
CA LEU A 23 -1.58 2.03 -37.70
C LEU A 23 -1.15 2.81 -36.45
N LEU A 24 -0.73 2.11 -35.40
CA LEU A 24 -0.22 2.74 -34.19
C LEU A 24 1.06 3.55 -34.49
N ARG A 25 1.97 3.00 -35.30
CA ARG A 25 3.21 3.69 -35.71
C ARG A 25 2.93 4.92 -36.58
N GLU A 26 1.95 4.84 -37.47
CA GLU A 26 1.55 5.97 -38.33
C GLU A 26 0.85 7.08 -37.55
N SER A 27 0.04 6.72 -36.55
CA SER A 27 -0.70 7.69 -35.73
C SER A 27 0.16 8.42 -34.68
N LEU A 28 1.35 7.92 -34.38
CA LEU A 28 2.21 8.49 -33.34
C LEU A 28 3.19 9.50 -33.93
N GLN A 29 3.12 10.74 -33.44
CA GLN A 29 4.09 11.77 -33.79
C GLN A 29 5.49 11.36 -33.27
N PRO A 30 6.58 11.71 -33.98
CA PRO A 30 7.94 11.28 -33.64
C PRO A 30 8.39 11.64 -32.21
N MET A 31 7.75 12.63 -31.56
CA MET A 31 8.02 13.01 -30.17
C MET A 31 7.35 12.09 -29.12
N GLU A 32 6.25 11.41 -29.46
CA GLU A 32 5.55 10.47 -28.58
C GLU A 32 6.24 9.08 -28.60
N LEU A 33 6.90 8.75 -29.70
CA LEU A 33 7.73 7.54 -29.83
C LEU A 33 8.88 7.53 -28.80
N ALA A 34 9.48 8.70 -28.55
CA ALA A 34 10.59 8.87 -27.61
C ALA A 34 10.15 8.94 -26.12
N LYS A 35 8.87 9.20 -25.85
CA LYS A 35 8.34 9.38 -24.49
C LYS A 35 7.48 8.20 -24.04
N SER A 36 7.91 6.98 -24.36
CA SER A 36 7.51 5.83 -23.55
C SER A 36 8.00 6.09 -22.13
N LYS A 37 7.17 6.72 -21.28
CA LYS A 37 7.41 6.81 -19.85
C LYS A 37 7.78 5.39 -19.41
N PRO A 38 8.99 5.14 -18.89
CA PRO A 38 9.33 3.82 -18.44
C PRO A 38 8.24 3.37 -17.45
N PRO A 39 7.90 2.07 -17.39
CA PRO A 39 7.08 1.60 -16.28
C PRO A 39 7.69 2.19 -15.00
N PRO A 40 6.88 2.66 -14.04
CA PRO A 40 7.42 3.16 -12.79
C PRO A 40 8.43 2.11 -12.35
N ARG A 41 9.73 2.45 -12.36
CA ARG A 41 10.73 1.53 -11.83
C ARG A 41 10.17 1.20 -10.47
N GLU A 42 9.92 -0.08 -10.22
CA GLU A 42 9.67 -0.57 -8.87
C GLU A 42 10.86 -0.03 -8.08
N GLN A 43 10.65 1.10 -7.41
CA GLN A 43 11.66 1.68 -6.57
C GLN A 43 11.88 0.58 -5.56
N PRO A 44 13.12 0.07 -5.42
CA PRO A 44 13.41 -0.95 -4.43
C PRO A 44 12.78 -0.44 -3.13
N LEU A 45 11.81 -1.21 -2.61
CA LEU A 45 11.18 -0.87 -1.33
C LEU A 45 12.35 -0.56 -0.39
N PRO A 46 12.42 0.65 0.20
CA PRO A 46 13.58 1.06 0.95
C PRO A 46 13.91 -0.03 1.96
N LEU A 47 15.09 -0.65 1.80
CA LEU A 47 15.57 -1.79 2.59
C LEU A 47 15.90 -1.41 4.05
N GLY A 48 15.69 -0.14 4.42
CA GLY A 48 15.75 0.33 5.80
C GLY A 48 14.44 0.10 6.55
N PRO A 49 14.44 0.25 7.89
CA PRO A 49 13.20 0.21 8.66
C PRO A 49 12.23 1.26 8.11
N SER A 50 10.99 0.86 7.81
CA SER A 50 9.98 1.79 7.33
C SER A 50 9.77 2.91 8.35
N SER A 51 9.72 4.16 7.90
CA SER A 51 9.38 5.26 8.80
C SER A 51 7.98 5.07 9.40
N PRO A 52 7.65 5.65 10.56
CA PRO A 52 6.32 5.52 11.14
C PRO A 52 5.20 6.02 10.21
N VAL A 53 5.50 7.01 9.35
CA VAL A 53 4.56 7.48 8.31
C VAL A 53 4.34 6.41 7.25
N GLN A 54 5.40 5.79 6.73
CA GLN A 54 5.30 4.71 5.73
C GLN A 54 4.57 3.49 6.30
N GLU A 55 4.84 3.13 7.55
CA GLU A 55 4.12 2.08 8.24
C GLU A 55 2.63 2.42 8.36
N GLY A 56 2.31 3.67 8.72
CA GLY A 56 0.94 4.16 8.82
C GLY A 56 0.18 4.11 7.50
N GLU A 57 0.79 4.57 6.41
CA GLU A 57 0.19 4.53 5.07
C GLU A 57 -0.03 3.09 4.59
N ARG A 58 0.90 2.17 4.87
CA ARG A 58 0.71 0.75 4.58
C ARG A 58 -0.49 0.16 5.33
N LEU A 59 -0.62 0.48 6.62
CA LEU A 59 -1.74 0.00 7.44
C LEU A 59 -3.07 0.61 6.97
N PHE A 60 -3.06 1.88 6.58
CA PHE A 60 -4.22 2.55 5.99
C PHE A 60 -4.67 1.86 4.70
N ALA A 61 -3.75 1.53 3.79
CA ALA A 61 -4.06 0.82 2.54
C ALA A 61 -4.65 -0.58 2.79
N LEU A 62 -4.32 -1.21 3.92
CA LEU A 62 -4.90 -2.49 4.35
C LEU A 62 -6.25 -2.33 5.08
N GLY A 63 -6.72 -1.10 5.27
CA GLY A 63 -7.94 -0.77 6.03
C GLY A 63 -7.76 -0.82 7.55
N ASP A 64 -6.54 -1.00 8.05
CA ASP A 64 -6.22 -0.99 9.48
C ASP A 64 -6.06 0.45 9.98
N TYR A 65 -7.19 1.16 10.10
CA TYR A 65 -7.19 2.57 10.51
C TYR A 65 -6.67 2.76 11.94
N ALA A 66 -6.91 1.81 12.85
CA ALA A 66 -6.41 1.86 14.22
C ALA A 66 -4.88 1.66 14.27
N GLY A 67 -4.36 0.70 13.51
CA GLY A 67 -2.93 0.50 13.35
C GLY A 67 -2.25 1.71 12.71
N ALA A 68 -2.86 2.26 11.65
CA ALA A 68 -2.36 3.46 10.98
C ALA A 68 -2.29 4.66 11.95
N ALA A 69 -3.34 4.91 12.74
CA ALA A 69 -3.35 5.98 13.73
C ALA A 69 -2.23 5.81 14.78
N ALA A 70 -1.96 4.58 15.22
CA ALA A 70 -0.87 4.30 16.16
C ALA A 70 0.52 4.59 15.55
N ALA A 71 0.71 4.38 14.25
CA ALA A 71 1.94 4.70 13.54
C ALA A 71 2.10 6.23 13.32
N TYR A 72 1.04 6.92 12.92
CA TYR A 72 1.01 8.39 12.81
C TYR A 72 1.26 9.10 14.15
N ARG A 73 0.75 8.56 15.26
CA ARG A 73 1.08 9.07 16.59
C ARG A 73 2.58 8.96 16.92
N ARG A 74 3.26 7.88 16.49
CA ARG A 74 4.72 7.75 16.62
C ARG A 74 5.43 8.78 15.73
N ALA A 75 4.94 9.00 14.51
CA ALA A 75 5.47 10.03 13.63
C ALA A 75 5.41 11.44 14.25
N LEU A 76 4.32 11.76 14.98
CA LEU A 76 4.22 13.02 15.73
C LEU A 76 5.16 13.09 16.93
N GLN A 77 5.54 11.96 17.55
CA GLN A 77 6.56 11.97 18.60
C GLN A 77 7.93 12.38 18.04
N GLU A 78 8.23 11.98 16.80
CA GLU A 78 9.45 12.39 16.10
C GLU A 78 9.37 13.84 15.58
N ARG A 79 8.16 14.30 15.19
CA ARG A 79 7.92 15.61 14.58
C ARG A 79 6.63 16.26 15.14
N PRO A 80 6.66 16.82 16.36
CA PRO A 80 5.46 17.24 17.08
C PRO A 80 4.75 18.48 16.50
N GLY A 81 5.40 19.25 15.64
CA GLY A 81 4.82 20.42 14.98
C GLY A 81 4.45 20.21 13.52
N ASN A 82 4.28 18.95 13.08
CA ASN A 82 3.93 18.67 11.70
C ASN A 82 2.41 18.62 11.50
N ASP A 83 1.85 19.71 10.99
CA ASP A 83 0.40 19.87 10.76
C ASP A 83 -0.17 18.78 9.85
N LEU A 84 0.55 18.40 8.79
CA LEU A 84 0.11 17.34 7.87
C LEU A 84 -0.06 16.00 8.60
N ILE A 85 0.89 15.63 9.46
CA ILE A 85 0.81 14.37 10.24
C ILE A 85 -0.34 14.46 11.26
N GLN A 86 -0.57 15.64 11.85
CA GLN A 86 -1.67 15.87 12.77
C GLN A 86 -3.04 15.74 12.09
N GLU A 87 -3.23 16.36 10.93
CA GLU A 87 -4.46 16.27 10.14
C GLU A 87 -4.77 14.83 9.74
N ARG A 88 -3.76 14.12 9.23
CA ARG A 88 -3.90 12.70 8.87
C ARG A 88 -4.26 11.84 10.06
N LEU A 89 -3.69 12.09 11.23
CA LEU A 89 -4.05 11.37 12.46
C LEU A 89 -5.52 11.60 12.84
N VAL A 90 -6.02 12.83 12.72
CA VAL A 90 -7.44 13.15 12.99
C VAL A 90 -8.36 12.42 12.01
N GLU A 91 -8.02 12.39 10.72
CA GLU A 91 -8.77 11.66 9.70
C GLU A 91 -8.84 10.15 10.01
N LEU A 92 -7.71 9.55 10.39
CA LEU A 92 -7.63 8.14 10.75
C LEU A 92 -8.50 7.79 11.95
N TYR A 93 -8.60 8.66 12.96
CA TYR A 93 -9.52 8.45 14.08
C TYR A 93 -11.00 8.49 13.65
N ARG A 94 -11.36 9.40 12.74
CA ARG A 94 -12.72 9.45 12.19
C ARG A 94 -13.05 8.17 11.41
N LEU A 95 -12.12 7.69 10.59
CA LEU A 95 -12.31 6.45 9.83
C LEU A 95 -12.40 5.22 10.74
N ALA A 96 -11.55 5.13 11.77
CA ALA A 96 -11.57 4.02 12.72
C ALA A 96 -12.88 3.97 13.54
N THR A 97 -13.49 5.12 13.81
CA THR A 97 -14.77 5.22 14.53
C THR A 97 -15.98 4.93 13.62
N ALA A 98 -15.98 5.44 12.39
CA ALA A 98 -17.05 5.24 11.42
C ALA A 98 -17.08 3.80 10.85
N SER A 99 -15.90 3.23 10.62
CA SER A 99 -15.72 1.90 10.05
C SER A 99 -14.77 1.12 10.96
N PRO A 100 -15.28 0.48 12.03
CA PRO A 100 -14.47 -0.34 12.93
C PRO A 100 -13.98 -1.64 12.27
N THR A 101 -14.04 -1.73 10.93
CA THR A 101 -13.56 -2.88 10.17
C THR A 101 -12.12 -3.18 10.53
N HIS A 102 -12.01 -4.36 11.11
CA HIS A 102 -10.89 -4.94 11.81
C HIS A 102 -9.64 -5.06 10.95
N SER A 103 -8.52 -4.61 11.53
CA SER A 103 -7.16 -4.94 11.11
C SER A 103 -7.08 -6.38 10.58
N PRO A 104 -6.20 -6.69 9.61
CA PRO A 104 -5.94 -8.09 9.23
C PRO A 104 -5.65 -9.01 10.42
N THR A 105 -5.08 -8.49 11.51
CA THR A 105 -4.88 -9.27 12.75
C THR A 105 -6.15 -9.52 13.55
N ASP A 106 -7.11 -8.61 13.51
CA ASP A 106 -8.38 -8.76 14.24
C ASP A 106 -9.31 -9.78 13.54
N ARG A 107 -9.15 -9.96 12.22
CA ARG A 107 -9.83 -11.06 11.48
C ARG A 107 -9.43 -12.45 11.96
N ALA A 108 -8.24 -12.59 12.55
CA ALA A 108 -7.76 -13.86 13.10
C ALA A 108 -8.29 -14.13 14.53
N LEU A 109 -9.00 -13.19 15.15
CA LEU A 109 -9.53 -13.37 16.49
C LEU A 109 -10.75 -14.33 16.49
N PRO A 110 -10.87 -15.18 17.53
CA PRO A 110 -12.05 -16.01 17.71
C PRO A 110 -13.35 -15.19 17.70
N LYS A 111 -14.44 -15.79 17.20
CA LYS A 111 -15.77 -15.17 17.20
C LYS A 111 -16.42 -15.21 18.57
N GLU A 112 -16.17 -16.28 19.33
CA GLU A 112 -16.70 -16.48 20.67
C GLU A 112 -16.11 -15.47 21.65
N ARG A 113 -16.96 -14.88 22.50
CA ARG A 113 -16.59 -13.75 23.37
C ARG A 113 -15.48 -14.11 24.35
N GLU A 114 -15.55 -15.29 24.96
CA GLU A 114 -14.59 -15.75 25.98
C GLU A 114 -13.21 -15.99 25.35
N HIS A 115 -13.15 -16.75 24.26
CA HIS A 115 -11.90 -17.00 23.53
C HIS A 115 -11.30 -15.73 22.91
N ARG A 116 -12.15 -14.80 22.46
CA ARG A 116 -11.70 -13.49 21.98
C ARG A 116 -11.05 -12.67 23.09
N LEU A 117 -11.69 -12.60 24.27
CA LEU A 117 -11.15 -11.90 25.42
C LEU A 117 -9.79 -12.48 25.82
N GLN A 118 -9.69 -13.82 25.91
CA GLN A 118 -8.44 -14.49 26.25
C GLN A 118 -7.33 -14.17 25.23
N ALA A 119 -7.62 -14.28 23.93
CA ALA A 119 -6.65 -13.95 22.89
C ALA A 119 -6.16 -12.49 22.94
N LEU A 120 -7.05 -11.54 23.28
CA LEU A 120 -6.68 -10.14 23.46
C LEU A 120 -5.79 -9.93 24.69
N LEU A 121 -6.08 -10.60 25.80
CA LEU A 121 -5.26 -10.55 27.02
C LEU A 121 -3.87 -11.14 26.78
N ASP A 122 -3.78 -12.27 26.09
CA ASP A 122 -2.51 -12.90 25.73
C ASP A 122 -1.66 -11.98 24.84
N ARG A 123 -2.30 -11.32 23.86
CA ARG A 123 -1.64 -10.33 22.98
C ARG A 123 -1.12 -9.13 23.77
N LEU A 124 -1.89 -8.61 24.74
CA LEU A 124 -1.46 -7.52 25.62
C LEU A 124 -0.28 -7.94 26.51
N ALA A 125 -0.31 -9.16 27.04
CA ALA A 125 0.78 -9.71 27.86
C ALA A 125 2.07 -9.87 27.05
N ALA A 126 1.99 -10.42 25.83
CA ALA A 126 3.14 -10.55 24.92
C ALA A 126 3.77 -9.19 24.60
N ARG A 127 2.95 -8.17 24.30
CA ARG A 127 3.43 -6.82 23.98
C ARG A 127 4.10 -6.13 25.18
N ARG A 128 3.65 -6.41 26.41
CA ARG A 128 4.29 -5.91 27.62
C ARG A 128 5.65 -6.54 27.86
N ARG A 129 5.85 -7.82 27.51
CA ARG A 129 7.15 -8.51 27.63
C ARG A 129 8.18 -7.93 26.65
N LEU A 130 7.78 -7.73 25.38
CA LEU A 130 8.61 -7.12 24.34
C LEU A 130 9.11 -5.69 24.64
N LYS A 131 8.45 -4.95 25.54
CA LYS A 131 8.87 -3.59 25.94
C LYS A 131 9.85 -3.59 27.13
N ARG A 132 10.07 -4.75 27.76
CA ARG A 132 10.92 -4.89 28.97
C ARG A 132 12.29 -5.47 28.66
N GLU A 133 12.48 -6.01 27.46
CA GLU A 133 13.78 -6.41 26.90
C GLU A 133 14.38 -5.26 26.10
#